data_AF-A0A9D6RL68-F1
#
_entry.id   AF-A0A9D6RL68-F1
#
_cell.length_a   1.000
_cell.length_b   1.000
_cell.length_c   1.000
_cell.angle_alpha   90.00
_cell.angle_beta   90.00
_cell.angle_gamma   90.00
#
_symmetry.space_group_name_H-M   'P 1'
#
loop_
_entity.id
_entity.type
_entity.pdbx_description
1 polymer ?
#
loop_
_entity_poly.entity_id
_entity_poly.type
_entity_poly.pdbx_seq_one_letter_code
_entity_poly.pdbx_strand_id
1 'polypeptide(L)'
;MERITILGAGPLATAMGVLLARANWPIEGISSRDHSAALVSSLRIGCSAYPDPLEPVARSSLVLLALAQEEVAPEAARLAPALGEDTVVAHTCGGLGPDALGGRHGLALQPLQHVPDAAAGLERLPGSLFALEGPADAVRRGSELVRAIGGVPREVCSAGRAAYASGIEELLARPVPFDEAAEFLERWAQAE
;
A
#
# COMPACT_ATOMS: atom_id res chain seq x y z
N MET A 1 -16.54 8.79 3.99
CA MET A 1 -15.44 8.25 4.80
C MET A 1 -14.96 7.00 4.10
N GLU A 2 -13.66 6.90 3.83
CA GLU A 2 -13.10 5.82 3.04
C GLU A 2 -13.26 4.47 3.75
N ARG A 3 -13.80 3.45 3.09
CA ARG A 3 -13.83 2.07 3.59
C ARG A 3 -12.78 1.26 2.86
N ILE A 4 -11.90 0.62 3.63
CA ILE A 4 -10.73 -0.07 3.10
C ILE A 4 -10.92 -1.58 3.20
N THR A 5 -10.74 -2.29 2.08
CA THR A 5 -10.45 -3.73 2.11
C THR A 5 -8.96 -3.96 1.86
N ILE A 6 -8.36 -4.83 2.65
CA ILE A 6 -6.95 -5.21 2.53
C ILE A 6 -6.86 -6.62 1.96
N LEU A 7 -6.10 -6.79 0.89
CA LEU A 7 -5.73 -8.09 0.35
C LEU A 7 -4.26 -8.37 0.65
N GLY A 8 -4.03 -9.52 1.25
CA GLY A 8 -2.74 -9.91 1.81
C GLY A 8 -2.77 -9.87 3.34
N ALA A 9 -2.09 -10.83 3.96
CA ALA A 9 -1.96 -10.94 5.42
C ALA A 9 -0.50 -10.89 5.87
N GLY A 10 0.40 -10.41 5.00
CA GLY A 10 1.82 -10.27 5.30
C GLY A 10 2.13 -9.16 6.32
N PRO A 11 3.42 -9.00 6.67
CA PRO A 11 3.90 -7.96 7.58
C PRO A 11 3.42 -6.55 7.23
N LEU A 12 3.60 -6.11 5.98
CA LEU A 12 3.20 -4.78 5.52
C LEU A 12 1.69 -4.58 5.60
N ALA A 13 0.90 -5.53 5.07
CA ALA A 13 -0.56 -5.48 5.10
C ALA A 13 -1.09 -5.35 6.53
N THR A 14 -0.54 -6.14 7.45
CA THR A 14 -0.93 -6.16 8.86
C THR A 14 -0.56 -4.84 9.55
N ALA A 15 0.65 -4.34 9.34
CA ALA A 15 1.11 -3.09 9.94
C ALA A 15 0.29 -1.89 9.44
N MET A 16 0.07 -1.79 8.12
CA MET A 16 -0.78 -0.75 7.54
C MET A 16 -2.20 -0.83 8.08
N GLY A 17 -2.82 -2.02 8.12
CA GLY A 17 -4.17 -2.20 8.66
C GLY A 17 -4.30 -1.74 10.11
N VAL A 18 -3.33 -2.09 10.97
CA VAL A 18 -3.31 -1.66 12.38
C VAL A 18 -3.16 -0.14 12.49
N LEU A 19 -2.25 0.48 11.73
CA LEU A 19 -2.05 1.93 11.76
C LEU A 19 -3.29 2.68 11.28
N LEU A 20 -3.94 2.18 10.22
CA LEU A 20 -5.19 2.75 9.71
C LEU A 20 -6.32 2.63 10.73
N ALA A 21 -6.49 1.47 11.36
CA ALA A 21 -7.48 1.28 12.42
C ALA A 21 -7.23 2.24 13.61
N ARG A 22 -5.96 2.43 14.02
CA ARG A 22 -5.57 3.41 15.05
C ARG A 22 -5.88 4.85 14.66
N ALA A 23 -5.81 5.17 13.37
CA ALA A 23 -6.19 6.46 12.81
C ALA A 23 -7.70 6.60 12.55
N ASN A 24 -8.51 5.65 13.04
CA ASN A 24 -9.97 5.59 12.86
C ASN A 24 -10.43 5.47 11.40
N TRP A 25 -9.60 4.89 10.53
CA TRP A 25 -10.03 4.54 9.17
C TRP A 25 -10.84 3.24 9.20
N PRO A 26 -12.05 3.21 8.61
CA PRO A 26 -12.87 2.02 8.54
C PRO A 26 -12.21 0.92 7.72
N ILE A 27 -11.93 -0.21 8.36
CA ILE A 27 -11.44 -1.43 7.68
C ILE A 27 -12.64 -2.35 7.48
N GLU A 28 -13.10 -2.47 6.23
CA GLU A 28 -14.22 -3.33 5.85
C GLU A 28 -13.89 -4.81 6.05
N GLY A 29 -12.64 -5.18 5.71
CA GLY A 29 -12.16 -6.53 5.91
C GLY A 29 -10.74 -6.76 5.44
N ILE A 30 -10.23 -7.94 5.76
CA ILE A 30 -8.98 -8.47 5.24
C ILE A 30 -9.22 -9.83 4.61
N SER A 31 -8.51 -10.13 3.51
CA SER A 31 -8.53 -11.42 2.86
C SER A 31 -7.13 -11.80 2.38
N SER A 32 -6.81 -13.08 2.40
CA SER A 32 -5.59 -13.61 1.79
C SER A 32 -5.81 -15.03 1.31
N ARG A 33 -4.95 -15.50 0.39
CA ARG A 33 -4.98 -16.87 -0.13
C ARG A 33 -4.99 -17.93 0.98
N ASP A 34 -4.20 -17.71 2.04
CA ASP A 34 -4.31 -18.47 3.28
C ASP A 34 -5.29 -17.75 4.22
N HIS A 35 -6.49 -18.30 4.37
CA HIS A 35 -7.49 -17.73 5.25
C HIS A 35 -7.07 -17.74 6.74
N SER A 36 -6.23 -18.68 7.16
CA SER A 36 -5.72 -18.72 8.54
C SER A 36 -4.82 -17.51 8.82
N ALA A 37 -3.99 -17.11 7.85
CA ALA A 37 -3.20 -15.89 7.95
C ALA A 37 -4.09 -14.63 8.02
N ALA A 38 -5.16 -14.57 7.21
CA ALA A 38 -6.13 -13.47 7.26
C ALA A 38 -6.77 -13.35 8.65
N LEU A 39 -7.18 -14.47 9.26
CA LEU A 39 -7.76 -14.49 10.61
C LEU A 39 -6.79 -13.95 11.67
N VAL A 40 -5.52 -14.37 11.63
CA VAL A 40 -4.51 -13.87 12.58
C VAL A 40 -4.30 -12.36 12.41
N SER A 41 -4.19 -11.88 11.17
CA SER A 41 -4.03 -10.45 10.90
C SER A 41 -5.28 -9.65 11.25
N SER A 42 -6.48 -10.19 11.03
CA SER A 42 -7.74 -9.51 11.35
C SER A 42 -7.91 -9.28 12.85
N LEU A 43 -7.46 -10.23 13.69
CA LEU A 43 -7.43 -10.07 15.15
C LEU A 43 -6.53 -8.92 15.60
N ARG A 44 -5.39 -8.72 14.91
CA ARG A 44 -4.47 -7.61 15.20
C ARG A 44 -5.04 -6.27 14.75
N ILE A 45 -5.68 -6.24 13.58
CA ILE A 45 -6.27 -5.04 12.98
C ILE A 45 -7.57 -4.64 13.71
N GLY A 46 -8.31 -5.61 14.22
CA GLY A 46 -9.66 -5.40 14.77
C GLY A 46 -10.75 -5.37 13.69
N CYS A 47 -10.63 -6.20 12.65
CA CYS A 47 -11.60 -6.29 11.55
C CYS A 47 -12.03 -7.74 11.24
N SER A 48 -12.94 -7.90 10.28
CA SER A 48 -13.39 -9.21 9.81
C SER A 48 -12.42 -9.79 8.79
N ALA A 49 -12.13 -11.09 8.89
CA ALA A 49 -11.44 -11.85 7.86
C ALA A 49 -12.46 -12.49 6.90
N TYR A 50 -12.20 -12.39 5.60
CA TYR A 50 -13.05 -13.00 4.57
C TYR A 50 -12.28 -14.09 3.82
N PRO A 51 -12.91 -15.22 3.48
CA PRO A 51 -12.30 -16.25 2.63
C PRO A 51 -12.31 -15.85 1.15
N ASP A 52 -13.27 -15.02 0.74
CA ASP A 52 -13.35 -14.41 -0.59
C ASP A 52 -13.44 -12.88 -0.45
N PRO A 53 -12.53 -12.10 -1.06
CA PRO A 53 -12.56 -10.65 -0.95
C PRO A 53 -13.65 -9.96 -1.74
N LEU A 54 -14.40 -10.63 -2.63
CA LEU A 54 -15.41 -9.95 -3.46
C LEU A 54 -16.47 -9.23 -2.61
N GLU A 55 -16.91 -9.83 -1.51
CA GLU A 55 -17.92 -9.26 -0.62
C GLU A 55 -17.46 -7.97 0.11
N PRO A 56 -16.29 -7.91 0.77
CA PRO A 56 -15.81 -6.66 1.37
C PRO A 56 -15.34 -5.64 0.31
N VAL A 57 -14.82 -6.08 -0.84
CA VAL A 57 -14.45 -5.19 -1.95
C VAL A 57 -15.66 -4.41 -2.48
N ALA A 58 -16.81 -5.07 -2.68
CA ALA A 58 -18.03 -4.42 -3.17
C ALA A 58 -18.58 -3.32 -2.24
N ARG A 59 -18.15 -3.28 -0.98
CA ARG A 59 -18.54 -2.28 0.03
C ARG A 59 -17.48 -1.22 0.29
N SER A 60 -16.31 -1.37 -0.35
CA SER A 60 -15.14 -0.54 -0.13
C SER A 60 -15.05 0.57 -1.16
N SER A 61 -14.46 1.68 -0.75
CA SER A 61 -14.10 2.78 -1.65
C SER A 61 -12.61 2.77 -1.96
N LEU A 62 -11.81 2.05 -1.16
CA LEU A 62 -10.40 1.81 -1.42
C LEU A 62 -10.05 0.34 -1.18
N VAL A 63 -9.29 -0.26 -2.09
CA VAL A 63 -8.80 -1.64 -1.98
C VAL A 63 -7.28 -1.62 -2.00
N LEU A 64 -6.64 -2.17 -0.96
CA LEU A 64 -5.18 -2.23 -0.84
C LEU A 64 -4.68 -3.65 -1.12
N LEU A 65 -3.94 -3.83 -2.21
CA LEU A 65 -3.26 -5.06 -2.59
C LEU A 65 -1.81 -5.06 -2.05
N ALA A 66 -1.62 -5.64 -0.88
CA ALA A 66 -0.31 -5.88 -0.29
C ALA A 66 0.12 -7.34 -0.52
N LEU A 67 0.29 -7.68 -1.81
CA LEU A 67 0.51 -9.03 -2.33
C LEU A 67 1.92 -9.19 -2.94
N ALA A 68 2.27 -10.40 -3.35
CA ALA A 68 3.45 -10.60 -4.20
C ALA A 68 3.23 -9.96 -5.58
N GLN A 69 4.32 -9.57 -6.24
CA GLN A 69 4.26 -8.79 -7.48
C GLN A 69 3.48 -9.51 -8.59
N GLU A 70 3.75 -10.80 -8.76
CA GLU A 70 3.11 -11.68 -9.73
C GLU A 70 1.62 -11.92 -9.45
N GLU A 71 1.15 -11.64 -8.24
CA GLU A 71 -0.25 -11.82 -7.82
C GLU A 71 -1.10 -10.57 -8.05
N VAL A 72 -0.49 -9.39 -8.21
CA VAL A 72 -1.21 -8.10 -8.31
C VAL A 72 -2.17 -8.07 -9.50
N ALA A 73 -1.66 -8.29 -10.72
CA ALA A 73 -2.48 -8.16 -11.93
C ALA A 73 -3.60 -9.22 -12.01
N PRO A 74 -3.35 -10.52 -11.72
CA PRO A 74 -4.40 -11.53 -11.67
C PRO A 74 -5.49 -11.21 -10.64
N GLU A 75 -5.13 -10.76 -9.43
CA GLU A 75 -6.11 -10.41 -8.42
C GLU A 75 -6.88 -9.14 -8.78
N ALA A 76 -6.22 -8.11 -9.32
CA ALA A 76 -6.90 -6.90 -9.79
C ALA A 76 -7.96 -7.24 -10.86
N ALA A 77 -7.63 -8.11 -11.82
CA ALA A 77 -8.58 -8.57 -12.83
C ALA A 77 -9.74 -9.37 -12.22
N ARG A 78 -9.47 -10.21 -11.21
CA ARG A 78 -10.51 -10.97 -10.50
C ARG A 78 -11.47 -10.08 -9.72
N LEU A 79 -10.96 -8.99 -9.13
CA LEU A 79 -11.75 -8.05 -8.34
C LEU A 79 -12.57 -7.07 -9.19
N ALA A 80 -12.16 -6.81 -10.43
CA ALA A 80 -12.76 -5.79 -11.30
C ALA A 80 -14.30 -5.82 -11.34
N PRO A 81 -14.99 -6.98 -11.42
CA PRO A 81 -16.46 -7.01 -11.44
C PRO A 81 -17.14 -6.57 -10.13
N ALA A 82 -16.42 -6.55 -9.01
CA ALA A 82 -16.93 -6.16 -7.69
C ALA A 82 -16.60 -4.71 -7.33
N LEU A 83 -15.75 -4.02 -8.10
CA LEU A 83 -15.38 -2.63 -7.84
C LEU A 83 -16.55 -1.69 -8.15
N GLY A 84 -16.85 -0.76 -7.23
CA GLY A 84 -17.72 0.37 -7.52
C GLY A 84 -17.02 1.40 -8.43
N GLU A 85 -17.80 2.26 -9.09
CA GLU A 85 -17.32 3.23 -10.10
C GLU A 85 -16.19 4.15 -9.58
N ASP A 86 -16.24 4.54 -8.31
CA ASP A 86 -15.25 5.43 -7.68
C ASP A 86 -14.24 4.68 -6.79
N THR A 87 -14.12 3.35 -6.92
CA THR A 87 -13.21 2.57 -6.08
C THR A 87 -11.76 2.77 -6.52
N VAL A 88 -10.90 3.22 -5.61
CA VAL A 88 -9.44 3.24 -5.84
C VAL A 88 -8.85 1.89 -5.49
N VAL A 89 -8.08 1.32 -6.41
CA VAL A 89 -7.30 0.11 -6.15
C VAL A 89 -5.85 0.53 -6.02
N ALA A 90 -5.22 0.20 -4.90
CA ALA A 90 -3.83 0.49 -4.63
C ALA A 90 -3.03 -0.81 -4.52
N HIS A 91 -1.78 -0.84 -4.98
CA HIS A 91 -0.85 -1.93 -4.69
C HIS A 91 0.45 -1.40 -4.08
N THR A 92 1.17 -2.25 -3.34
CA THR A 92 2.43 -1.86 -2.68
C THR A 92 3.70 -2.35 -3.37
N CYS A 93 3.57 -3.08 -4.48
CA CYS A 93 4.72 -3.62 -5.22
C CYS A 93 5.51 -2.53 -5.96
N GLY A 94 6.81 -2.40 -5.67
CA GLY A 94 7.63 -1.35 -6.26
C GLY A 94 8.05 -1.53 -7.72
N GLY A 95 8.03 -2.76 -8.23
CA GLY A 95 8.36 -3.05 -9.63
C GLY A 95 7.20 -2.83 -10.60
N LEU A 96 6.01 -2.44 -10.12
CA LEU A 96 4.81 -2.28 -10.93
C LEU A 96 4.31 -0.84 -10.92
N GLY A 97 3.73 -0.43 -12.04
CA GLY A 97 2.98 0.81 -12.14
C GLY A 97 1.49 0.62 -11.96
N PRO A 98 0.72 1.72 -11.90
CA PRO A 98 -0.73 1.68 -11.76
C PRO A 98 -1.43 0.91 -12.89
N ASP A 99 -0.80 0.79 -14.07
CA ASP A 99 -1.31 0.00 -15.21
C ASP A 99 -1.50 -1.49 -14.88
N ALA A 100 -0.77 -2.03 -13.91
CA ALA A 100 -0.93 -3.41 -13.44
C ALA A 100 -2.34 -3.69 -12.89
N LEU A 101 -3.11 -2.64 -12.58
CA LEU A 101 -4.46 -2.72 -12.04
C LEU A 101 -5.55 -2.58 -13.11
N GLY A 102 -5.19 -2.40 -14.39
CA GLY A 102 -6.16 -2.40 -15.49
C GLY A 102 -6.90 -1.07 -15.75
N GLY A 103 -6.49 0.05 -15.15
CA GLY A 103 -6.90 1.40 -15.56
C GLY A 103 -7.68 2.24 -14.54
N ARG A 104 -8.05 3.45 -15.00
CA ARG A 104 -8.72 4.67 -14.43
C ARG A 104 -8.63 5.01 -12.93
N HIS A 105 -8.51 4.07 -12.00
CA HIS A 105 -8.46 4.30 -10.56
C HIS A 105 -7.34 3.51 -9.85
N GLY A 106 -6.37 2.99 -10.62
CA GLY A 106 -5.19 2.32 -10.11
C GLY A 106 -4.19 3.27 -9.45
N LEU A 107 -3.61 2.85 -8.33
CA LEU A 107 -2.58 3.55 -7.59
C LEU A 107 -1.41 2.60 -7.28
N ALA A 108 -0.21 2.94 -7.74
CA ALA A 108 1.00 2.38 -7.17
C ALA A 108 1.33 3.17 -5.89
N LEU A 109 1.43 2.49 -4.73
CA LEU A 109 1.66 3.07 -3.41
C LEU A 109 2.82 2.32 -2.73
N GLN A 110 4.06 2.76 -2.95
CA GLN A 110 5.25 2.04 -2.55
C GLN A 110 5.90 2.67 -1.30
N PRO A 111 5.87 2.01 -0.13
CA PRO A 111 6.68 2.45 1.01
C PRO A 111 8.17 2.31 0.70
N LEU A 112 8.97 3.33 1.01
CA LEU A 112 10.43 3.25 1.01
C LEU A 112 10.95 2.66 2.33
N GLN A 113 10.41 1.51 2.71
CA GLN A 113 10.72 0.90 4.00
C GLN A 113 10.65 -0.61 3.92
N HIS A 114 11.61 -1.28 4.57
CA HIS A 114 11.60 -2.72 4.71
C HIS A 114 10.85 -3.15 5.96
N VAL A 115 9.85 -4.02 5.76
CA VAL A 115 8.93 -4.49 6.80
C VAL A 115 9.09 -6.00 6.94
N PRO A 116 10.12 -6.48 7.66
CA PRO A 116 10.40 -7.92 7.82
C PRO A 116 9.31 -8.63 8.64
N ASP A 117 8.69 -7.89 9.57
CA ASP A 117 7.57 -8.33 10.38
C ASP A 117 6.65 -7.15 10.71
N ALA A 118 5.46 -7.46 11.21
CA ALA A 118 4.44 -6.45 11.48
C ALA A 118 4.86 -5.46 12.58
N ALA A 119 5.64 -5.88 13.58
CA ALA A 119 6.07 -5.01 14.67
C ALA A 119 7.06 -3.96 14.15
N ALA A 120 8.03 -4.37 13.33
CA ALA A 120 8.93 -3.48 12.63
C ALA A 120 8.15 -2.50 11.72
N GLY A 121 7.08 -2.97 11.06
CA GLY A 121 6.21 -2.10 10.26
C GLY A 121 5.50 -1.03 11.08
N LEU A 122 5.01 -1.36 12.28
CA LEU A 122 4.35 -0.39 13.17
C LEU A 122 5.30 0.72 13.65
N GLU A 123 6.59 0.39 13.80
CA GLU A 123 7.62 1.34 14.22
C GLU A 123 8.09 2.21 13.03
N ARG A 124 8.25 1.60 11.85
CA ARG A 124 9.01 2.19 10.74
C ARG A 124 8.19 2.83 9.64
N LEU A 125 6.91 2.47 9.48
CA LEU A 125 6.03 3.08 8.47
C LEU A 125 5.66 4.53 8.82
N PRO A 126 5.40 4.88 10.10
CA PRO A 126 5.32 6.29 10.49
C PRO A 126 6.66 6.99 10.19
N GLY A 127 6.60 8.15 9.53
CA GLY A 127 7.76 8.91 9.07
C GLY A 127 8.38 8.41 7.76
N SER A 128 8.06 7.20 7.28
CA SER A 128 8.65 6.72 6.02
C SER A 128 8.03 7.40 4.80
N LEU A 129 8.82 7.54 3.75
CA LEU A 129 8.36 8.03 2.45
C LEU A 129 7.54 6.95 1.74
N PHE A 130 6.51 7.39 1.02
CA PHE A 130 5.72 6.57 0.12
C PHE A 130 5.71 7.23 -1.25
N ALA A 131 6.08 6.50 -2.29
CA ALA A 131 5.90 6.92 -3.67
C ALA A 131 4.48 6.58 -4.11
N LEU A 132 3.83 7.56 -4.73
CA LEU A 132 2.48 7.46 -5.25
C LEU A 132 2.48 7.78 -6.74
N GLU A 133 1.90 6.90 -7.53
CA GLU A 133 1.73 7.11 -8.97
C GLU A 133 0.35 6.62 -9.41
N GLY A 134 -0.37 7.47 -10.12
CA GLY A 134 -1.70 7.17 -10.64
C GLY A 134 -2.45 8.44 -11.02
N PRO A 135 -3.74 8.32 -11.34
CA PRO A 135 -4.62 9.47 -11.58
C PRO A 135 -4.69 10.39 -10.36
N ALA A 136 -4.87 11.69 -10.59
CA ALA A 136 -4.82 12.72 -9.53
C ALA A 136 -5.74 12.42 -8.33
N ASP A 137 -6.95 11.89 -8.57
CA ASP A 137 -7.86 11.52 -7.48
C ASP A 137 -7.32 10.33 -6.65
N ALA A 138 -6.73 9.32 -7.31
CA ALA A 138 -6.14 8.18 -6.64
C ALA A 138 -4.91 8.59 -5.82
N VAL A 139 -4.04 9.45 -6.35
CA VAL A 139 -2.88 10.01 -5.63
C VAL A 139 -3.32 10.83 -4.43
N ARG A 140 -4.36 11.66 -4.57
CA ARG A 140 -4.93 12.44 -3.46
C ARG A 140 -5.40 11.53 -2.31
N ARG A 141 -6.21 10.52 -2.62
CA ARG A 141 -6.77 9.57 -1.64
C ARG A 141 -5.69 8.69 -1.01
N GLY A 142 -4.73 8.23 -1.82
CA GLY A 142 -3.53 7.54 -1.34
C GLY A 142 -2.71 8.41 -0.40
N SER A 143 -2.56 9.70 -0.69
CA SER A 143 -1.81 10.63 0.16
C SER A 143 -2.50 10.84 1.51
N GLU A 144 -3.83 10.87 1.55
CA GLU A 144 -4.61 10.91 2.79
C GLU A 144 -4.38 9.63 3.62
N LEU A 145 -4.41 8.46 2.98
CA LEU A 145 -4.12 7.16 3.61
C LEU A 145 -2.70 7.14 4.21
N VAL A 146 -1.69 7.54 3.44
CA VAL A 146 -0.29 7.57 3.90
C VAL A 146 -0.11 8.52 5.08
N ARG A 147 -0.70 9.73 5.02
CA ARG A 147 -0.63 10.68 6.16
C ARG A 147 -1.32 10.13 7.40
N ALA A 148 -2.43 9.41 7.24
CA ALA A 148 -3.15 8.82 8.37
C ALA A 148 -2.31 7.81 9.16
N ILE A 149 -1.45 7.05 8.47
CA ILE A 149 -0.50 6.13 9.13
C ILE A 149 0.79 6.82 9.58
N GLY A 150 0.86 8.15 9.47
CA GLY A 150 2.03 8.95 9.83
C GLY A 150 3.15 8.96 8.79
N GLY A 151 2.95 8.38 7.60
CA GLY A 151 3.93 8.40 6.51
C GLY A 151 3.95 9.73 5.74
N VAL A 152 4.92 9.85 4.84
CA VAL A 152 5.15 11.05 4.01
C VAL A 152 4.89 10.70 2.54
N PRO A 153 3.75 11.13 1.95
CA PRO A 153 3.46 10.83 0.55
C PRO A 153 4.27 11.72 -0.39
N ARG A 154 4.78 11.13 -1.47
CA ARG A 154 5.43 11.81 -2.59
C ARG A 154 4.82 11.29 -3.89
N GLU A 155 4.26 12.19 -4.68
CA GLU A 155 3.84 11.87 -6.04
C GLU A 155 5.09 11.70 -6.91
N VAL A 156 5.12 10.64 -7.72
CA VAL A 156 6.23 10.34 -8.64
C VAL A 156 5.70 10.12 -10.05
N CYS A 157 6.47 10.53 -11.05
CA CYS A 157 6.18 10.16 -12.43
C CYS A 157 6.73 8.76 -12.76
N SER A 158 6.27 8.15 -13.85
CA SER A 158 6.69 6.80 -14.25
C SER A 158 8.20 6.67 -14.47
N ALA A 159 8.89 7.74 -14.88
CA ALA A 159 10.35 7.77 -15.02
C ALA A 159 11.06 7.71 -13.66
N GLY A 160 10.45 8.28 -12.61
CA GLY A 160 11.01 8.31 -11.27
C GLY A 160 10.84 7.00 -10.47
N ARG A 161 9.90 6.13 -10.84
CA ARG A 161 9.62 4.87 -10.13
C ARG A 161 10.79 3.88 -10.15
N ALA A 162 11.45 3.71 -11.29
CA ALA A 162 12.61 2.81 -11.39
C ALA A 162 13.79 3.28 -10.53
N ALA A 163 14.01 4.60 -10.48
CA ALA A 163 15.01 5.20 -9.59
C ALA A 163 14.60 5.06 -8.11
N TYR A 164 13.32 5.20 -7.78
CA TYR A 164 12.79 5.01 -6.43
C TYR A 164 12.98 3.56 -5.94
N ALA A 165 12.71 2.56 -6.78
CA ALA A 165 12.97 1.16 -6.47
C ALA A 165 14.47 0.88 -6.25
N SER A 166 15.34 1.44 -7.10
CA SER A 166 16.80 1.35 -6.92
C SER A 166 17.27 1.99 -5.61
N GLY A 167 16.66 3.11 -5.19
CA GLY A 167 16.96 3.76 -3.92
C GLY A 167 16.64 2.86 -2.72
N ILE A 168 15.55 2.07 -2.79
CA ILE A 168 15.27 1.05 -1.76
C ILE A 168 16.37 0.00 -1.75
N GLU A 169 16.71 -0.56 -2.90
CA GLU A 169 17.74 -1.61 -2.97
C GLU A 169 19.07 -1.14 -2.39
N GLU A 170 19.47 0.10 -2.68
CA GLU A 170 20.66 0.73 -2.11
C GLU A 170 20.56 0.93 -0.59
N LEU A 171 19.39 1.39 -0.11
CA LEU A 171 19.10 1.55 1.31
C LEU A 171 19.10 0.23 2.08
N LEU A 172 18.70 -0.87 1.44
CA LEU A 172 18.69 -2.20 2.05
C LEU A 172 20.06 -2.89 1.95
N ALA A 173 20.87 -2.53 0.96
CA ALA A 173 22.22 -3.05 0.79
C ALA A 173 23.22 -2.46 1.79
N ARG A 174 22.90 -1.35 2.46
CA ARG A 174 23.80 -0.67 3.43
C ARG A 174 23.01 -0.11 4.62
N PRO A 175 23.54 -0.10 5.85
CA PRO A 175 22.95 0.66 6.94
C PRO A 175 23.16 2.16 6.66
N VAL A 176 22.24 2.78 5.93
CA VAL A 176 22.22 4.23 5.70
C VAL A 176 21.40 4.86 6.82
N PRO A 177 21.94 5.84 7.57
CA PRO A 177 21.16 6.61 8.54
C PRO A 177 19.92 7.23 7.86
N PHE A 178 18.77 7.22 8.54
CA PHE A 178 17.50 7.73 7.99
C PHE A 178 17.62 9.14 7.41
N ASP A 179 18.44 10.00 8.02
CA ASP A 179 18.67 11.38 7.58
C ASP A 179 19.42 11.45 6.24
N GLU A 180 20.36 10.54 5.98
CA GLU A 180 21.08 10.45 4.70
C GLU A 180 20.21 9.87 3.58
N ALA A 181 19.32 8.94 3.92
CA ALA A 181 18.30 8.44 3.03
C ALA A 181 17.33 9.55 2.62
N ALA A 182 16.84 10.30 3.62
CA ALA A 182 15.97 11.44 3.42
C ALA A 182 16.65 12.52 2.56
N GLU A 183 17.91 12.87 2.83
CA GLU A 183 18.68 13.80 1.98
C GLU A 183 18.91 13.26 0.57
N PHE A 184 19.19 11.98 0.40
CA PHE A 184 19.33 11.37 -0.94
C PHE A 184 18.02 11.51 -1.73
N LEU A 185 16.89 11.24 -1.09
CA LEU A 185 15.56 11.32 -1.69
C LEU A 185 15.11 12.77 -1.90
N GLU A 186 15.50 13.71 -1.03
CA GLU A 186 15.22 15.14 -1.18
C GLU A 186 16.06 15.77 -2.29
N ARG A 187 17.35 15.44 -2.39
CA ARG A 187 18.20 15.85 -3.51
C ARG A 187 17.69 15.29 -4.83
N TRP A 188 17.16 14.08 -4.81
CA TRP A 188 16.56 13.45 -5.98
C TRP A 188 15.22 14.07 -6.38
N ALA A 189 14.32 14.33 -5.41
CA ALA A 189 13.03 14.98 -5.65
C ALA A 189 13.14 16.43 -6.16
N GLN A 190 14.30 17.07 -6.02
CA GLN A 190 14.61 18.39 -6.57
C GLN A 190 15.33 18.35 -7.93
N ALA A 191 15.69 17.15 -8.42
CA ALA A 191 16.40 16.96 -9.69
C ALA A 191 15.47 16.68 -10.89
N GLU A 192 14.14 16.67 -10.67
CA GLU A 192 13.08 16.70 -11.69
C GLU A 192 12.41 18.09 -11.74
#